data_AF-A0A8X7TYY1-F1
#
_entry.id   AF-A0A8X7TYY1-F1
#
_cell.length_a   1.000
_cell.length_b   1.000
_cell.length_c   1.000
_cell.angle_alpha   90.00
_cell.angle_beta   90.00
_cell.angle_gamma   90.00
#
_symmetry.space_group_name_H-M   'P 1'
#
loop_
_entity.id
_entity.type
_entity.pdbx_description
1 polymer ?
#
loop_
_entity_poly.entity_id
_entity_poly.type
_entity_poly.pdbx_seq_one_letter_code
_entity_poly.pdbx_strand_id
1 'polypeptide(L)'
;MQLKTVGPGAPFTKESLAEAKRKLEGSDKKDRERRRTPELKNNLESYVYATKEKLEIPEFEKVSTQEERKTFVEKLDEVQDWLYMDGEEAIATEFQERLDSLKAIGSPISLLGAYIMTSRS
;
A
#
# COMPACT_ATOMS: atom_id res chain seq x y z
N MET A 1 -9.48 47.20 19.21
CA MET A 1 -9.61 45.78 19.61
C MET A 1 -11.09 45.46 19.71
N GLN A 2 -11.65 44.66 18.79
CA GLN A 2 -13.04 44.21 18.90
C GLN A 2 -13.05 42.81 19.50
N LEU A 3 -13.43 42.73 20.78
CA LEU A 3 -13.78 41.47 21.44
C LEU A 3 -15.15 41.04 20.90
N LYS A 4 -15.22 39.91 20.21
CA LYS A 4 -16.50 39.22 19.94
C LYS A 4 -16.62 38.06 20.92
N THR A 5 -17.28 38.35 22.04
CA THR A 5 -17.80 37.36 22.97
C THR A 5 -18.92 36.59 22.27
N VAL A 6 -18.74 35.27 22.13
CA VAL A 6 -19.76 34.37 21.58
C VAL A 6 -20.58 33.85 22.77
N GLY A 7 -21.83 34.29 22.87
CA GLY A 7 -22.80 33.80 23.86
C GLY A 7 -23.36 32.41 23.51
N PRO A 8 -23.93 31.68 24.48
CA PRO A 8 -24.44 30.33 24.28
C PRO A 8 -25.73 30.36 23.45
N GLY A 9 -25.66 29.89 22.20
CA GLY A 9 -26.85 29.65 21.36
C GLY A 9 -26.97 30.42 20.03
N ALA A 10 -25.92 31.07 19.52
CA ALA A 10 -25.97 31.66 18.18
C ALA A 10 -25.93 30.58 17.08
N PRO A 11 -26.83 30.59 16.08
CA PRO A 11 -26.79 29.64 14.97
C PRO A 11 -25.51 29.86 14.16
N PHE A 12 -24.76 28.79 13.89
CA PHE A 12 -23.60 28.81 13.01
C PHE A 12 -23.98 29.47 11.68
N THR A 13 -23.36 30.60 11.35
CA THR A 13 -23.56 31.24 10.04
C THR A 13 -23.13 30.27 8.95
N LYS A 14 -23.78 30.29 7.78
CA LYS A 14 -23.41 29.40 6.65
C LYS A 14 -21.92 29.47 6.32
N GLU A 15 -21.31 30.64 6.49
CA GLU A 15 -19.87 30.87 6.32
C GLU A 15 -19.02 30.18 7.39
N SER A 16 -19.38 30.29 8.68
CA SER A 16 -18.68 29.59 9.77
C SER A 16 -18.76 28.06 9.63
N LEU A 17 -19.88 27.56 9.12
CA LEU A 17 -20.11 26.14 8.89
C LEU A 17 -19.30 25.64 7.68
N ALA A 18 -19.20 26.45 6.62
CA ALA A 18 -18.36 26.16 5.46
C ALA A 18 -16.85 26.20 5.80
N GLU A 19 -16.42 27.15 6.63
CA GLU A 19 -15.03 27.22 7.11
C GLU A 19 -14.69 26.03 8.01
N ALA A 20 -15.57 25.68 8.95
CA ALA A 20 -15.41 24.49 9.78
C ALA A 20 -15.33 23.22 8.94
N LYS A 21 -16.19 23.07 7.93
CA LYS A 21 -16.16 21.93 7.01
C LYS A 21 -14.84 21.84 6.23
N ARG A 22 -14.33 22.94 5.69
CA ARG A 22 -13.03 22.98 5.00
C ARG A 22 -11.87 22.62 5.92
N LYS A 23 -11.89 23.08 7.17
CA LYS A 23 -10.87 22.72 8.18
C LYS A 23 -10.91 21.23 8.52
N LEU A 24 -12.10 20.65 8.65
CA LEU A 24 -12.28 19.22 8.87
C LEU A 24 -11.77 18.41 7.68
N GLU A 25 -12.18 18.75 6.45
CA GLU A 25 -11.72 18.07 5.23
C GLU A 25 -10.19 18.14 5.04
N GLY A 26 -9.58 19.29 5.36
CA GLY A 26 -8.12 19.46 5.31
C GLY A 26 -7.39 18.63 6.37
N SER A 27 -7.95 18.54 7.57
CA SER A 27 -7.40 17.71 8.65
C SER A 27 -7.52 16.22 8.32
N ASP A 28 -8.67 15.80 7.80
CA ASP A 28 -8.92 14.42 7.39
C ASP A 28 -7.97 13.97 6.27
N LYS A 29 -7.68 14.83 5.29
CA LYS A 29 -6.72 14.52 4.23
C LYS A 29 -5.32 14.31 4.80
N LYS A 30 -4.88 15.20 5.68
CA LYS A 30 -3.55 15.12 6.31
C LYS A 30 -3.42 13.87 7.17
N ASP A 31 -4.47 13.49 7.91
CA ASP A 31 -4.45 12.29 8.73
C ASP A 31 -4.51 11.01 7.89
N ARG A 32 -5.24 11.00 6.77
CA ARG A 32 -5.17 9.88 5.80
C ARG A 32 -3.77 9.73 5.21
N GLU A 33 -3.13 10.82 4.81
CA GLU A 33 -1.77 10.80 4.27
C GLU A 33 -0.75 10.28 5.30
N ARG A 34 -0.89 10.69 6.57
CA ARG A 34 -0.04 10.21 7.67
C ARG A 34 -0.15 8.71 7.92
N ARG A 35 -1.35 8.14 7.78
CA ARG A 35 -1.58 6.69 7.96
C ARG A 35 -1.20 5.87 6.74
N ARG A 36 -1.23 6.47 5.56
CA ARG A 36 -0.97 5.78 4.29
C ARG A 36 0.44 5.20 4.22
N THR A 37 1.44 5.92 4.70
CA THR A 37 2.85 5.45 4.65
C THR A 37 3.08 4.14 5.42
N PRO A 38 2.78 4.05 6.73
CA PRO A 38 2.99 2.80 7.48
C PRO A 38 2.12 1.65 6.96
N GLU A 39 0.89 1.93 6.51
CA GLU A 39 0.04 0.92 5.87
C GLU A 39 0.67 0.34 4.60
N LEU A 40 1.21 1.20 3.73
CA LEU A 40 1.85 0.76 2.49
C LEU A 40 3.17 0.03 2.73
N LYS A 41 3.96 0.46 3.72
CA LYS A 41 5.16 -0.25 4.16
C LYS A 41 4.81 -1.67 4.60
N ASN A 42 3.85 -1.82 5.52
CA ASN A 42 3.40 -3.12 6.01
C ASN A 42 2.86 -4.01 4.88
N ASN A 43 2.11 -3.42 3.94
CA ASN A 43 1.60 -4.14 2.78
C ASN A 43 2.73 -4.63 1.86
N LEU A 44 3.77 -3.81 1.64
CA LEU A 44 4.93 -4.18 0.85
C LEU A 44 5.73 -5.31 1.51
N GLU A 45 6.05 -5.16 2.80
CA GLU A 45 6.73 -6.20 3.59
C GLU A 45 5.96 -7.52 3.54
N SER A 46 4.66 -7.49 3.86
CA SER A 46 3.82 -8.69 3.85
C SER A 46 3.75 -9.34 2.48
N TYR A 47 3.68 -8.54 1.41
CA TYR A 47 3.67 -9.05 0.04
C TYR A 47 4.99 -9.75 -0.31
N VAL A 48 6.13 -9.15 0.06
CA VAL A 48 7.45 -9.75 -0.19
C VAL A 48 7.58 -11.10 0.49
N TYR A 49 7.27 -11.19 1.79
CA TYR A 49 7.33 -12.44 2.55
C TYR A 49 6.39 -13.51 1.98
N ALA A 50 5.11 -13.17 1.79
CA ALA A 50 4.12 -14.14 1.31
C ALA A 50 4.41 -14.62 -0.13
N THR A 51 5.04 -13.78 -0.96
CA THR A 51 5.37 -14.15 -2.34
C THR A 51 6.59 -15.06 -2.39
N LYS A 52 7.62 -14.80 -1.58
CA LYS A 52 8.78 -15.70 -1.46
C LYS A 52 8.35 -17.11 -1.04
N GLU A 53 7.52 -17.20 0.00
CA GLU A 53 6.95 -18.48 0.45
C GLU A 53 6.18 -19.20 -0.66
N LYS A 54 5.37 -18.47 -1.45
CA LYS A 54 4.63 -19.05 -2.58
C LYS A 54 5.52 -19.58 -3.70
N LEU A 55 6.64 -18.90 -3.99
CA LEU A 55 7.57 -19.32 -5.05
C LEU A 55 8.32 -20.61 -4.70
N GLU A 56 8.38 -20.99 -3.42
CA GLU A 56 8.94 -22.26 -2.96
C GLU A 56 7.95 -23.44 -3.10
N ILE A 57 6.67 -23.18 -3.37
CA ILE A 57 5.66 -24.21 -3.53
C ILE A 57 5.84 -24.93 -4.89
N PRO A 58 5.99 -26.27 -4.94
CA PRO A 58 6.21 -27.02 -6.19
C PRO A 58 5.16 -26.80 -7.28
N GLU A 59 3.92 -26.46 -6.90
CA GLU A 59 2.83 -26.12 -7.82
C GLU A 59 3.15 -24.89 -8.67
N PHE A 60 3.92 -23.94 -8.14
CA PHE A 60 4.36 -22.76 -8.88
C PHE A 60 5.37 -23.11 -9.97
N GLU A 61 6.14 -24.19 -9.82
CA GLU A 61 7.05 -24.66 -10.86
C GLU A 61 6.32 -25.13 -12.12
N LYS A 62 5.05 -25.56 -11.98
CA LYS A 62 4.23 -26.05 -13.09
C LYS A 62 3.65 -24.92 -13.94
N VAL A 63 3.69 -23.69 -13.45
CA VAL A 63 3.05 -22.51 -14.08
C VAL A 63 4.01 -21.37 -14.38
N SER A 64 5.31 -21.59 -14.15
CA SER A 64 6.36 -20.60 -14.40
C SER A 64 7.63 -21.28 -14.86
N THR A 65 8.48 -20.53 -15.56
CA THR A 65 9.83 -20.97 -15.87
C THR A 65 10.77 -20.70 -14.69
N GLN A 66 11.89 -21.44 -14.65
CA GLN A 66 12.92 -21.21 -13.63
C GLN A 66 13.49 -19.79 -13.71
N GLU A 67 13.66 -19.26 -14.93
CA GLU A 67 14.16 -17.90 -15.16
C GLU A 67 13.19 -16.85 -14.60
N GLU A 68 11.89 -16.96 -14.89
CA GLU A 68 10.87 -16.03 -14.35
C GLU A 68 10.83 -16.05 -12.82
N ARG A 69 10.91 -17.24 -12.20
CA ARG A 69 10.96 -17.36 -10.74
C ARG A 69 12.22 -16.71 -10.18
N LYS A 70 13.37 -16.98 -10.80
CA LYS A 70 14.65 -16.44 -10.36
C LYS A 70 14.68 -14.92 -10.45
N THR A 71 14.31 -14.35 -11.59
CA THR A 71 14.22 -12.89 -11.77
C THR A 71 13.24 -12.27 -10.77
N PHE A 72 12.13 -12.95 -10.47
CA PHE A 72 11.18 -12.42 -9.49
C PHE A 72 11.72 -12.48 -8.06
N VAL A 73 12.42 -13.55 -7.69
CA VAL A 73 13.12 -13.65 -6.38
C VAL A 73 14.16 -12.53 -6.26
N GLU A 74 14.99 -12.31 -7.28
CA GLU A 74 15.97 -11.22 -7.30
C GLU A 74 15.28 -9.86 -7.07
N LYS A 75 14.13 -9.62 -7.70
CA LYS A 75 13.35 -8.38 -7.48
C LYS A 75 12.79 -8.27 -6.07
N LEU A 76 12.33 -9.38 -5.49
CA LEU A 76 11.83 -9.43 -4.11
C LEU A 76 12.96 -9.15 -3.11
N ASP A 77 14.17 -9.65 -3.38
CA ASP A 77 15.38 -9.38 -2.59
C ASP A 77 15.78 -7.90 -2.68
N GLU A 78 15.83 -7.32 -3.89
CA GLU A 78 16.12 -5.88 -4.07
C GLU A 78 15.16 -4.98 -3.27
N VAL A 79 13.86 -5.30 -3.30
CA VAL A 79 12.85 -4.53 -2.56
C VAL A 79 12.99 -4.74 -1.04
N GLN A 80 13.35 -5.94 -0.60
CA GLN A 80 13.59 -6.22 0.80
C GLN A 80 14.83 -5.46 1.32
N ASP A 81 15.91 -5.45 0.55
CA ASP A 81 17.12 -4.68 0.90
C ASP A 81 16.81 -3.19 0.96
N TRP A 82 16.05 -2.68 -0.02
CA TRP A 82 15.60 -1.29 0.00
C TRP A 82 14.75 -0.96 1.23
N LEU A 83 13.84 -1.85 1.65
CA LEU A 83 13.04 -1.68 2.87
C LEU A 83 13.92 -1.51 4.12
N TYR A 84 15.04 -2.25 4.20
CA TYR A 84 15.98 -2.15 5.32
C TYR A 84 16.92 -0.94 5.25
N MET A 85 17.22 -0.44 4.05
CA MET A 85 18.15 0.67 3.85
C MET A 85 17.46 2.04 3.80
N ASP A 86 16.66 2.27 2.76
CA ASP A 86 16.06 3.57 2.46
C ASP A 86 14.59 3.65 2.89
N GLY A 87 13.97 2.50 3.18
CA GLY A 87 12.55 2.37 3.48
C GLY A 87 12.10 3.09 4.75
N GLU A 88 12.98 3.43 5.69
CA GLU A 88 12.58 4.17 6.90
C GLU A 88 12.22 5.64 6.60
N GLU A 89 12.83 6.25 5.59
CA GLU A 89 12.63 7.66 5.22
C GLU A 89 11.70 7.85 4.02
N ALA A 90 11.26 6.74 3.40
CA ALA A 90 10.48 6.76 2.18
C ALA A 90 9.05 7.28 2.36
N ILE A 91 8.49 7.86 1.28
CA ILE A 91 7.11 8.34 1.27
C ILE A 91 6.14 7.28 0.74
N ALA A 92 4.85 7.43 1.06
CA ALA A 92 3.78 6.52 0.63
C ALA A 92 3.83 6.13 -0.87
N THR A 93 4.15 7.07 -1.77
CA THR A 93 4.22 6.78 -3.21
C THR A 93 5.34 5.80 -3.56
N GLU A 94 6.49 5.87 -2.89
CA GLU A 94 7.62 4.97 -3.16
C GLU A 94 7.33 3.52 -2.75
N PHE A 95 6.61 3.33 -1.64
CA PHE A 95 6.11 2.01 -1.24
C PHE A 95 5.07 1.48 -2.24
N GLN A 96 4.16 2.34 -2.67
CA GLN A 96 3.11 1.99 -3.63
C GLN A 96 3.72 1.54 -4.97
N GLU A 97 4.66 2.31 -5.52
CA GLU A 97 5.30 2.01 -6.81
C GLU A 97 6.03 0.66 -6.77
N ARG A 98 6.74 0.37 -5.68
CA ARG A 98 7.41 -0.92 -5.49
C ARG A 98 6.41 -2.07 -5.36
N LEU A 99 5.34 -1.87 -4.58
CA LEU A 99 4.27 -2.86 -4.45
C LEU A 99 3.61 -3.16 -5.81
N ASP A 100 3.33 -2.13 -6.60
CA ASP A 100 2.71 -2.27 -7.92
C ASP A 100 3.64 -2.95 -8.91
N SER A 101 4.95 -2.63 -8.87
CA SER A 101 5.98 -3.31 -9.67
C SER A 101 6.03 -4.81 -9.35
N LEU A 102 6.05 -5.19 -8.07
CA LEU A 102 6.07 -6.60 -7.68
C LEU A 102 4.76 -7.33 -8.05
N LYS A 103 3.61 -6.65 -7.95
CA LYS A 103 2.30 -7.20 -8.35
C LYS A 103 2.19 -7.41 -9.85
N ALA A 104 2.76 -6.52 -10.65
CA ALA A 104 2.76 -6.66 -12.11
C ALA A 104 3.47 -7.96 -12.55
N ILE A 105 4.53 -8.36 -11.84
CA ILE A 105 5.26 -9.60 -12.10
C ILE A 105 4.53 -10.81 -11.49
N GLY A 106 4.06 -10.69 -10.25
CA GLY A 106 3.45 -11.81 -9.53
C GLY A 106 2.02 -12.17 -9.95
N SER A 107 1.28 -11.24 -10.55
CA SER A 107 -0.13 -11.46 -10.94
C SER A 107 -0.29 -12.50 -12.06
N PRO A 108 0.48 -12.47 -13.16
CA PRO A 108 0.46 -13.53 -14.18
C PRO A 108 0.74 -14.92 -13.58
N ILE A 109 1.75 -15.04 -12.72
CA ILE A 109 2.15 -16.31 -12.10
C ILE A 109 1.05 -16.82 -11.15
N SER A 110 0.46 -15.93 -10.36
CA SER A 110 -0.60 -16.28 -9.39
C SER A 110 -1.91 -16.71 -10.06
N LEU A 111 -2.30 -16.04 -11.16
CA LEU A 111 -3.51 -16.38 -11.91
C LEU A 111 -3.38 -17.76 -12.59
N LEU A 112 -2.21 -18.05 -13.18
CA LEU A 112 -1.94 -19.36 -13.78
C LEU A 112 -1.93 -20.47 -12.72
N GLY A 113 -1.31 -20.22 -11.55
CA GLY A 113 -1.32 -21.16 -10.42
C GLY A 113 -2.73 -21.46 -9.92
N ALA A 114 -3.55 -20.43 -9.68
CA ALA A 114 -4.93 -20.59 -9.21
C ALA A 114 -5.81 -21.37 -10.20
N TYR A 115 -5.64 -21.14 -11.50
CA TYR A 115 -6.39 -21.85 -12.54
C TYR A 115 -6.08 -23.35 -12.56
N ILE A 116 -4.80 -23.74 -12.45
CA ILE A 116 -4.42 -25.16 -12.44
C ILE A 116 -4.86 -25.87 -11.16
N MET A 117 -4.80 -25.20 -10.01
CA MET A 117 -5.26 -25.79 -8.73
C MET A 117 -6.77 -26.04 -8.72
N THR A 118 -7.56 -25.08 -9.23
CA THR A 118 -9.04 -25.21 -9.30
C THR A 118 -9.52 -26.17 -10.38
N SER A 119 -8.78 -26.33 -11.49
CA SER A 119 -9.11 -27.25 -12.57
C SER A 119 -8.78 -28.73 -12.27
N ARG A 120 -8.07 -29.02 -11.17
CA ARG A 120 -7.77 -30.38 -10.70
C ARG A 120 -8.67 -30.86 -9.56
N SER A 121 -9.69 -30.08 -9.19
CA SER A 121 -10.66 -30.40 -8.14
C SER A 121 -11.89 -31.12 -8.69
#